data_AF-G4CS39-F1
#
_entry.id   AF-G4CS39-F1
#
_cell.length_a   1.000
_cell.length_b   1.000
_cell.length_c   1.000
_cell.angle_alpha   90.00
_cell.angle_beta   90.00
_cell.angle_gamma   90.00
#
_symmetry.space_group_name_H-M   'P 1'
#
loop_
_entity.id
_entity.type
_entity.pdbx_description
1 polymer ?
#
loop_
_entity_poly.entity_id
_entity_poly.type
_entity_poly.pdbx_seq_one_letter_code
_entity_poly.pdbx_strand_id
1 'polypeptide(L)'
;MGVAEMTHQVYIRTAAVFNGSGKDNACLKRHLKTQYHLDARRFSRLTLLTLAGSLQLSQQQLPKDTAVYWGGTFSSPSVFNEMMGNVFQQQIAKPFDFLANLHNAPAFHTAAALGLNGVTIFQSVGIEPESWGKPLLLAANHVRQNGGSALAGWSHEAEEGNGEREGCCCVYLSSESSTDDEPQIIIRHAEQGTAAWRPACSGLMDAVSEWFDCLAEKNNRIRIAVGGNIVLELQSFGGLKLLASTEL
;
A
#
# COMPACT_ATOMS: atom_id res chain seq x y z
N MET A 1 10.66 15.36 35.16
CA MET A 1 11.39 14.27 34.49
C MET A 1 10.90 14.24 33.06
N GLY A 2 11.72 14.68 32.10
CA GLY A 2 11.39 14.51 30.70
C GLY A 2 11.46 13.02 30.37
N VAL A 3 10.35 12.45 29.92
CA VAL A 3 10.39 11.13 29.28
C VAL A 3 11.25 11.33 28.04
N ALA A 4 12.42 10.69 27.98
CA ALA A 4 13.18 10.67 26.74
C ALA A 4 12.26 10.04 25.68
N GLU A 5 11.92 10.79 24.62
CA GLU A 5 11.21 10.23 23.48
C GLU A 5 12.06 9.08 22.93
N MET A 6 11.63 7.85 23.18
CA MET A 6 12.24 6.67 22.60
C MET A 6 11.86 6.63 21.13
N THR A 7 12.80 7.01 20.25
CA THR A 7 12.63 6.81 18.82
C THR A 7 13.07 5.40 18.44
N HIS A 8 12.18 4.62 17.85
CA HIS A 8 12.46 3.28 17.39
C HIS A 8 13.06 3.29 15.97
N GLN A 9 13.94 2.33 15.68
CA GLN A 9 14.34 2.05 14.29
C GLN A 9 13.14 1.46 13.53
N VAL A 10 13.14 1.60 12.20
CA VAL A 10 12.05 1.12 11.35
C VAL A 10 12.64 0.22 10.27
N TYR A 11 12.26 -1.06 10.31
CA TYR A 11 12.73 -2.08 9.36
C TYR A 11 11.61 -2.46 8.39
N ILE A 12 11.97 -2.67 7.13
CA ILE A 12 11.09 -3.29 6.13
C ILE A 12 11.33 -4.79 6.17
N ARG A 13 10.33 -5.50 6.66
CA ARG A 13 10.37 -6.95 6.92
C ARG A 13 10.13 -7.77 5.67
N THR A 14 9.13 -7.34 4.93
CA THR A 14 8.72 -8.01 3.71
C THR A 14 7.85 -7.10 2.87
N ALA A 15 7.64 -7.53 1.65
CA ALA A 15 6.91 -6.82 0.62
C ALA A 15 6.04 -7.79 -0.17
N ALA A 16 4.93 -7.31 -0.71
CA ALA A 16 4.15 -8.03 -1.70
C ALA A 16 3.74 -7.08 -2.83
N VAL A 17 3.89 -7.56 -4.06
CA VAL A 17 3.50 -6.85 -5.28
C VAL A 17 2.57 -7.77 -6.07
N PHE A 18 1.47 -7.21 -6.55
CA PHE A 18 0.46 -7.92 -7.31
C PHE A 18 0.05 -7.10 -8.53
N ASN A 19 0.24 -7.70 -9.71
CA ASN A 19 -0.21 -7.15 -10.98
C ASN A 19 -1.61 -7.70 -11.32
N GLY A 20 -2.60 -6.82 -11.32
CA GLY A 20 -3.98 -7.15 -11.65
C GLY A 20 -4.34 -6.96 -13.12
N SER A 21 -3.45 -6.37 -13.93
CA SER A 21 -3.74 -6.08 -15.33
C SER A 21 -4.08 -7.35 -16.10
N GLY A 22 -5.17 -7.29 -16.87
CA GLY A 22 -5.70 -8.42 -17.64
C GLY A 22 -6.47 -9.45 -16.79
N LYS A 23 -6.67 -9.22 -15.48
CA LYS A 23 -7.49 -10.08 -14.61
C LYS A 23 -8.86 -9.46 -14.40
N ASP A 24 -9.89 -10.21 -14.74
CA ASP A 24 -11.28 -9.81 -14.52
C ASP A 24 -11.70 -9.99 -13.04
N ASN A 25 -12.83 -9.40 -12.66
CA ASN A 25 -13.34 -9.50 -11.29
C ASN A 25 -13.70 -10.95 -10.91
N ALA A 26 -14.05 -11.81 -11.88
CA ALA A 26 -14.39 -13.20 -11.61
C ALA A 26 -13.15 -14.03 -11.20
N CYS A 27 -12.02 -13.80 -11.88
CA CYS A 27 -10.72 -14.35 -11.56
C CYS A 27 -10.29 -13.92 -10.15
N LEU A 28 -10.31 -12.62 -9.85
CA LEU A 28 -9.92 -12.10 -8.53
C LEU A 28 -10.81 -12.66 -7.41
N LYS A 29 -12.13 -12.68 -7.60
CA LYS A 29 -13.08 -13.27 -6.61
C LYS A 29 -12.82 -14.75 -6.39
N ARG A 30 -12.51 -15.51 -7.45
CA ARG A 30 -12.17 -16.94 -7.34
C ARG A 30 -10.87 -17.12 -6.57
N HIS A 31 -9.84 -16.34 -6.89
CA HIS A 31 -8.58 -16.39 -6.16
C HIS A 31 -8.78 -16.13 -4.66
N LEU A 32 -9.47 -15.05 -4.28
CA LEU A 32 -9.74 -14.70 -2.89
C LEU A 32 -10.53 -15.79 -2.15
N LYS A 33 -11.52 -16.39 -2.82
CA LYS A 33 -12.31 -17.48 -2.25
C LYS A 33 -11.49 -18.76 -2.07
N THR A 34 -10.69 -19.14 -3.06
CA THR A 34 -9.94 -20.41 -3.04
C THR A 34 -8.75 -20.33 -2.09
N GLN A 35 -7.99 -19.24 -2.13
CA GLN A 35 -6.74 -19.11 -1.39
C GLN A 35 -6.93 -18.62 0.05
N TYR A 36 -7.91 -17.72 0.27
CA TYR A 36 -8.10 -17.04 1.55
C TYR A 36 -9.48 -17.26 2.15
N HIS A 37 -10.33 -18.09 1.52
CA HIS A 37 -11.70 -18.37 1.97
C HIS A 37 -12.57 -17.11 2.16
N LEU A 38 -12.29 -16.06 1.38
CA LEU A 38 -12.93 -14.76 1.52
C LEU A 38 -14.11 -14.61 0.54
N ASP A 39 -15.29 -14.28 1.06
CA ASP A 39 -16.46 -13.96 0.23
C ASP A 39 -16.37 -12.53 -0.30
N ALA A 40 -15.89 -12.40 -1.52
CA ALA A 40 -15.66 -11.13 -2.19
C ALA A 40 -16.83 -10.65 -3.08
N ARG A 41 -18.05 -11.18 -2.88
CA ARG A 41 -19.22 -10.87 -3.74
C ARG A 41 -19.50 -9.37 -3.88
N ARG A 42 -19.34 -8.61 -2.78
CA ARG A 42 -19.72 -7.18 -2.68
C ARG A 42 -18.53 -6.23 -2.78
N PHE A 43 -17.34 -6.72 -3.07
CA PHE A 43 -16.15 -5.88 -3.16
C PHE A 43 -16.06 -5.19 -4.52
N SER A 44 -15.63 -3.93 -4.48
CA SER A 44 -15.23 -3.15 -5.65
C SER A 44 -13.97 -3.72 -6.30
N ARG A 45 -13.70 -3.35 -7.56
CA ARG A 45 -12.49 -3.79 -8.26
C ARG A 45 -11.22 -3.39 -7.53
N LEU A 46 -11.12 -2.13 -7.07
CA LEU A 46 -10.00 -1.70 -6.22
C LEU A 46 -9.81 -2.62 -5.00
N THR A 47 -10.89 -2.91 -4.25
CA THR A 47 -10.80 -3.79 -3.06
C THR A 47 -10.35 -5.20 -3.42
N LEU A 48 -10.80 -5.74 -4.55
CA LEU A 48 -10.35 -7.06 -5.04
C LEU A 48 -8.86 -7.07 -5.33
N LEU A 49 -8.35 -6.04 -6.03
CA LEU A 49 -6.93 -5.87 -6.35
C LEU A 49 -6.10 -5.72 -5.07
N THR A 50 -6.55 -4.88 -4.14
CA THR A 50 -5.93 -4.69 -2.83
C THR A 50 -5.77 -6.00 -2.09
N LEU A 51 -6.84 -6.77 -1.94
CA LEU A 51 -6.82 -8.01 -1.15
C LEU A 51 -6.01 -9.13 -1.84
N ALA A 52 -6.02 -9.19 -3.17
CA ALA A 52 -5.20 -10.15 -3.92
C ALA A 52 -3.69 -9.91 -3.69
N GLY A 53 -3.28 -8.65 -3.50
CA GLY A 53 -1.91 -8.31 -3.13
C GLY A 53 -1.63 -8.45 -1.64
N SER A 54 -2.44 -7.81 -0.79
CA SER A 54 -2.12 -7.64 0.64
C SER A 54 -2.21 -8.93 1.44
N LEU A 55 -3.09 -9.86 1.07
CA LEU A 55 -3.26 -11.12 1.81
C LEU A 55 -2.09 -12.09 1.67
N GLN A 56 -1.17 -11.84 0.73
CA GLN A 56 0.10 -12.56 0.67
C GLN A 56 0.91 -12.39 1.98
N LEU A 57 0.74 -11.26 2.67
CA LEU A 57 1.37 -10.97 3.97
C LEU A 57 0.80 -11.78 5.13
N SER A 58 -0.33 -12.49 4.95
CA SER A 58 -0.93 -13.33 6.01
C SER A 58 0.03 -14.39 6.56
N GLN A 59 1.03 -14.80 5.77
CA GLN A 59 2.06 -15.76 6.18
C GLN A 59 3.04 -15.21 7.23
N GLN A 60 3.07 -13.89 7.45
CA GLN A 60 4.05 -13.24 8.35
C GLN A 60 3.65 -13.21 9.82
N GLN A 61 2.50 -13.78 10.21
CA GLN A 61 1.99 -13.75 11.59
C GLN A 61 2.03 -12.33 12.19
N LEU A 62 1.41 -11.38 11.48
CA LEU A 62 1.39 -9.98 11.88
C LEU A 62 0.77 -9.82 13.29
N PRO A 63 1.37 -9.00 14.18
CA PRO A 63 0.75 -8.63 15.44
C PRO A 63 -0.65 -8.05 15.22
N LYS A 64 -1.60 -8.35 16.12
CA LYS A 64 -2.99 -7.87 15.92
C LYS A 64 -3.07 -6.35 15.88
N ASP A 65 -2.24 -5.66 16.64
CA ASP A 65 -2.18 -4.21 16.73
C ASP A 65 -1.42 -3.54 15.57
N THR A 66 -0.97 -4.30 14.56
CA THR A 66 -0.37 -3.72 13.34
C THR A 66 -1.29 -2.68 12.72
N ALA A 67 -0.80 -1.44 12.61
CA ALA A 67 -1.51 -0.35 11.94
C ALA A 67 -1.52 -0.54 10.41
N VAL A 68 -2.49 0.05 9.71
CA VAL A 68 -2.65 -0.04 8.25
C VAL A 68 -2.77 1.36 7.65
N TYR A 69 -1.78 1.74 6.85
CA TYR A 69 -1.74 2.98 6.09
C TYR A 69 -1.79 2.66 4.61
N TRP A 70 -2.78 3.19 3.89
CA TRP A 70 -3.01 2.81 2.50
C TRP A 70 -3.15 4.03 1.60
N GLY A 71 -2.55 3.94 0.41
CA GLY A 71 -2.64 4.93 -0.66
C GLY A 71 -3.44 4.42 -1.85
N GLY A 72 -4.14 5.31 -2.53
CA GLY A 72 -4.69 5.07 -3.86
C GLY A 72 -5.02 6.39 -4.56
N THR A 73 -5.10 6.38 -5.89
CA THR A 73 -5.47 7.59 -6.65
C THR A 73 -6.91 7.99 -6.41
N PHE A 74 -7.78 7.00 -6.25
CA PHE A 74 -9.21 7.16 -6.02
C PHE A 74 -9.76 5.93 -5.29
N SER A 75 -11.07 5.88 -5.02
CA SER A 75 -11.72 4.63 -4.58
C SER A 75 -11.84 3.67 -5.78
N SER A 76 -13.03 3.25 -6.17
CA SER A 76 -13.21 2.41 -7.36
C SER A 76 -13.85 3.21 -8.48
N PRO A 77 -13.09 3.64 -9.51
CA PRO A 77 -13.65 4.38 -10.65
C PRO A 77 -14.82 3.65 -11.31
N SER A 78 -14.74 2.32 -11.50
CA SER A 78 -15.83 1.56 -12.14
C SER A 78 -17.14 1.61 -11.35
N VAL A 79 -17.08 1.40 -10.03
CA VAL A 79 -18.28 1.44 -9.17
C VAL A 79 -18.78 2.87 -9.01
N PHE A 80 -17.88 3.87 -8.97
CA PHE A 80 -18.27 5.27 -8.94
C PHE A 80 -19.00 5.70 -10.22
N ASN A 81 -18.48 5.31 -11.38
CA ASN A 81 -19.08 5.61 -12.68
C ASN A 81 -20.46 4.94 -12.84
N GLU A 82 -20.62 3.67 -12.43
CA GLU A 82 -21.94 3.00 -12.43
C GLU A 82 -22.92 3.73 -11.50
N MET A 83 -22.48 4.07 -10.27
CA MET A 83 -23.32 4.77 -9.31
C MET A 83 -23.77 6.14 -9.83
N MET A 84 -22.86 6.93 -10.40
CA MET A 84 -23.18 8.23 -10.99
C MET A 84 -24.11 8.10 -12.20
N GLY A 85 -23.89 7.09 -13.06
CA GLY A 85 -24.77 6.80 -14.20
C GLY A 85 -26.21 6.54 -13.76
N ASN A 86 -26.40 5.73 -12.71
CA ASN A 86 -27.73 5.46 -12.14
C ASN A 86 -28.39 6.75 -11.63
N VAL A 87 -27.64 7.60 -10.91
CA VAL A 87 -28.15 8.88 -10.39
C VAL A 87 -28.56 9.82 -11.53
N PHE A 88 -27.73 9.97 -12.57
CA PHE A 88 -28.06 10.81 -13.72
C PHE A 88 -29.27 10.29 -14.52
N GLN A 89 -29.50 8.99 -14.51
CA GLN A 89 -30.69 8.36 -15.11
C GLN A 89 -31.91 8.37 -14.17
N GLN A 90 -31.87 9.10 -13.04
CA GLN A 90 -32.93 9.16 -12.02
C GLN A 90 -33.30 7.79 -11.43
N GLN A 91 -32.35 6.85 -11.44
CA GLN A 91 -32.49 5.55 -10.79
C GLN A 91 -32.03 5.63 -9.33
N ILE A 92 -32.56 4.74 -8.49
CA ILE A 92 -32.15 4.64 -7.10
C ILE A 92 -30.70 4.11 -7.05
N ALA A 93 -29.80 4.89 -6.45
CA ALA A 93 -28.45 4.41 -6.16
C ALA A 93 -28.51 3.18 -5.25
N LYS A 94 -27.86 2.09 -5.65
CA LYS A 94 -27.88 0.85 -4.86
C LYS A 94 -27.03 1.06 -3.60
N PRO A 95 -27.54 0.74 -2.39
CA PRO A 95 -26.80 0.97 -1.13
C PRO A 95 -25.41 0.32 -1.09
N PHE A 96 -25.24 -0.82 -1.77
CA PHE A 96 -23.96 -1.54 -1.80
C PHE A 96 -22.93 -0.89 -2.71
N ASP A 97 -23.34 -0.18 -3.75
CA ASP A 97 -22.42 0.55 -4.64
C ASP A 97 -21.81 1.73 -3.87
N PHE A 98 -22.59 2.39 -3.00
CA PHE A 98 -22.08 3.41 -2.09
C PHE A 98 -21.02 2.86 -1.12
N LEU A 99 -21.32 1.74 -0.46
CA LEU A 99 -20.38 1.11 0.48
C LEU A 99 -19.09 0.68 -0.21
N ALA A 100 -19.19 0.15 -1.43
CA ALA A 100 -18.04 -0.28 -2.23
C ALA A 100 -17.18 0.90 -2.75
N ASN A 101 -17.72 2.12 -2.73
CA ASN A 101 -17.06 3.37 -3.13
C ASN A 101 -16.41 4.14 -1.98
N LEU A 102 -16.53 3.68 -0.73
CA LEU A 102 -15.85 4.33 0.39
C LEU A 102 -14.34 4.28 0.17
N HIS A 103 -13.68 5.44 0.20
CA HIS A 103 -12.24 5.54 -0.04
C HIS A 103 -11.40 4.67 0.89
N ASN A 104 -11.84 4.47 2.13
CA ASN A 104 -11.11 3.67 3.11
C ASN A 104 -11.33 2.14 2.95
N ALA A 105 -12.16 1.68 2.01
CA ALA A 105 -12.45 0.26 1.82
C ALA A 105 -11.19 -0.62 1.66
N PRO A 106 -10.15 -0.24 0.87
CA PRO A 106 -8.90 -1.01 0.77
C PRO A 106 -8.20 -1.23 2.12
N ALA A 107 -8.05 -0.16 2.91
CA ALA A 107 -7.37 -0.19 4.19
C ALA A 107 -8.20 -1.00 5.21
N PHE A 108 -9.50 -0.73 5.28
CA PHE A 108 -10.43 -1.42 6.17
C PHE A 108 -10.51 -2.92 5.90
N HIS A 109 -10.71 -3.31 4.64
CA HIS A 109 -10.83 -4.72 4.28
C HIS A 109 -9.51 -5.47 4.43
N THR A 110 -8.37 -4.83 4.20
CA THR A 110 -7.05 -5.42 4.47
C THR A 110 -6.90 -5.71 5.97
N ALA A 111 -7.18 -4.73 6.83
CA ALA A 111 -7.13 -4.91 8.28
C ALA A 111 -8.07 -6.03 8.74
N ALA A 112 -9.32 -6.00 8.29
CA ALA A 112 -10.32 -7.00 8.66
C ALA A 112 -9.94 -8.42 8.21
N ALA A 113 -9.44 -8.59 6.99
CA ALA A 113 -9.10 -9.91 6.44
C ALA A 113 -7.80 -10.48 7.04
N LEU A 114 -6.86 -9.62 7.47
CA LEU A 114 -5.65 -10.03 8.20
C LEU A 114 -5.87 -10.14 9.72
N GLY A 115 -7.06 -9.81 10.23
CA GLY A 115 -7.37 -9.87 11.66
C GLY A 115 -6.69 -8.78 12.50
N LEU A 116 -6.41 -7.63 11.89
CA LEU A 116 -5.73 -6.49 12.51
C LEU A 116 -6.72 -5.53 13.17
N ASN A 117 -6.34 -4.96 14.31
CA ASN A 117 -7.10 -3.99 15.10
C ASN A 117 -6.35 -2.68 15.33
N GLY A 118 -5.18 -2.50 14.71
CA GLY A 118 -4.44 -1.24 14.72
C GLY A 118 -5.14 -0.11 13.95
N VAL A 119 -4.59 1.10 14.05
CA VAL A 119 -5.08 2.29 13.33
C VAL A 119 -5.17 2.00 11.84
N THR A 120 -6.28 2.37 11.20
CA THR A 120 -6.48 2.19 9.75
C THR A 120 -6.72 3.54 9.08
N ILE A 121 -5.84 3.93 8.16
CA ILE A 121 -5.89 5.21 7.44
C ILE A 121 -5.77 4.96 5.94
N PHE A 122 -6.62 5.63 5.17
CA PHE A 122 -6.48 5.73 3.72
C PHE A 122 -6.18 7.17 3.31
N GLN A 123 -5.31 7.35 2.33
CA GLN A 123 -4.97 8.65 1.76
C GLN A 123 -5.03 8.61 0.23
N SER A 124 -5.66 9.64 -0.35
CA SER A 124 -5.59 9.86 -1.79
C SER A 124 -4.17 10.31 -2.14
N VAL A 125 -3.54 9.64 -3.11
CA VAL A 125 -2.19 9.96 -3.56
C VAL A 125 -2.12 10.04 -5.09
N GLY A 126 -1.30 10.96 -5.59
CA GLY A 126 -0.92 11.06 -7.00
C GLY A 126 0.44 10.42 -7.24
N ILE A 127 0.94 10.46 -8.47
CA ILE A 127 2.26 9.92 -8.83
C ILE A 127 3.43 10.81 -8.40
N GLU A 128 3.16 12.07 -8.08
CA GLU A 128 4.19 13.01 -7.66
C GLU A 128 4.92 12.44 -6.43
N PRO A 129 6.26 12.50 -6.37
CA PRO A 129 7.04 11.97 -5.26
C PRO A 129 6.49 12.40 -3.89
N GLU A 130 6.14 13.68 -3.77
CA GLU A 130 5.62 14.30 -2.57
C GLU A 130 4.25 13.77 -2.15
N SER A 131 3.58 12.99 -3.00
CA SER A 131 2.24 12.46 -2.83
C SER A 131 2.25 10.95 -2.55
N TRP A 132 2.80 10.13 -3.45
CA TRP A 132 2.72 8.67 -3.33
C TRP A 132 3.48 8.13 -2.11
N GLY A 133 4.55 8.78 -1.67
CA GLY A 133 5.35 8.30 -0.52
C GLY A 133 4.71 8.57 0.86
N LYS A 134 3.60 9.32 0.93
CA LYS A 134 2.97 9.69 2.21
C LYS A 134 2.45 8.51 3.05
N PRO A 135 1.81 7.46 2.50
CA PRO A 135 1.40 6.29 3.28
C PRO A 135 2.59 5.62 3.97
N LEU A 136 3.73 5.53 3.29
CA LEU A 136 4.96 5.00 3.85
C LEU A 136 5.51 5.91 4.96
N LEU A 137 5.51 7.23 4.76
CA LEU A 137 5.91 8.19 5.80
C LEU A 137 5.07 8.04 7.05
N LEU A 138 3.74 7.96 6.91
CA LEU A 138 2.82 7.83 8.04
C LEU A 138 3.03 6.51 8.79
N ALA A 139 3.18 5.40 8.08
CA ALA A 139 3.46 4.10 8.68
C ALA A 139 4.83 4.07 9.38
N ALA A 140 5.87 4.58 8.73
CA ALA A 140 7.21 4.64 9.32
C ALA A 140 7.24 5.55 10.55
N ASN A 141 6.56 6.70 10.51
CA ASN A 141 6.48 7.59 11.65
C ASN A 141 5.68 6.97 12.80
N HIS A 142 4.62 6.20 12.51
CA HIS A 142 3.90 5.42 13.53
C HIS A 142 4.86 4.48 14.26
N VAL A 143 5.57 3.62 13.52
CA VAL A 143 6.49 2.64 14.10
C VAL A 143 7.63 3.33 14.86
N ARG A 144 8.18 4.41 14.32
CA ARG A 144 9.26 5.17 14.97
C ARG A 144 8.84 5.75 16.31
N GLN A 145 7.61 6.25 16.43
CA GLN A 145 7.13 6.94 17.64
C GLN A 145 6.54 5.99 18.67
N ASN A 146 5.88 4.92 18.22
CA ASN A 146 5.11 4.03 19.10
C ASN A 146 5.77 2.66 19.30
N GLY A 147 6.80 2.33 18.50
CA GLY A 147 7.28 0.96 18.34
C GLY A 147 6.27 0.10 17.57
N GLY A 148 6.35 -1.22 17.74
CA GLY A 148 5.40 -2.16 17.17
C GLY A 148 5.56 -2.29 15.65
N SER A 149 4.42 -2.28 14.93
CA SER A 149 4.42 -2.60 13.51
C SER A 149 3.32 -1.91 12.70
N ALA A 150 3.54 -1.77 11.40
CA ALA A 150 2.58 -1.16 10.48
C ALA A 150 2.66 -1.77 9.07
N LEU A 151 1.55 -1.75 8.34
CA LEU A 151 1.49 -1.96 6.91
C LEU A 151 1.42 -0.62 6.20
N ALA A 152 2.24 -0.45 5.16
CA ALA A 152 2.08 0.61 4.17
C ALA A 152 1.74 -0.04 2.83
N GLY A 153 0.67 0.41 2.18
CA GLY A 153 0.21 -0.16 0.92
C GLY A 153 -0.29 0.86 -0.07
N TRP A 154 -0.34 0.44 -1.33
CA TRP A 154 -0.83 1.20 -2.47
C TRP A 154 -1.72 0.31 -3.32
N SER A 155 -2.81 0.85 -3.83
CA SER A 155 -3.65 0.17 -4.81
C SER A 155 -4.16 1.14 -5.84
N HIS A 156 -4.34 0.63 -7.05
CA HIS A 156 -4.88 1.40 -8.15
C HIS A 156 -5.73 0.49 -9.03
N GLU A 157 -6.87 1.04 -9.45
CA GLU A 157 -7.77 0.46 -10.42
C GLU A 157 -7.66 1.32 -11.68
N ALA A 158 -7.20 0.72 -12.77
CA ALA A 158 -7.08 1.40 -14.05
C ALA A 158 -8.47 1.60 -14.67
N GLU A 159 -8.65 2.73 -15.35
CA GLU A 159 -9.84 2.92 -16.18
C GLU A 159 -9.76 2.05 -17.44
N GLU A 160 -10.91 1.56 -17.89
CA GLU A 160 -10.96 0.66 -19.04
C GLU A 160 -10.37 1.35 -20.29
N GLY A 161 -9.35 0.73 -20.88
CA GLY A 161 -8.72 1.20 -22.11
C GLY A 161 -7.63 2.28 -21.94
N ASN A 162 -7.31 2.72 -20.71
CA ASN A 162 -6.24 3.71 -20.50
C ASN A 162 -4.82 3.13 -20.56
N GLY A 163 -4.69 1.80 -20.50
CA GLY A 163 -3.41 1.09 -20.58
C GLY A 163 -2.54 1.17 -19.32
N GLU A 164 -3.04 1.77 -18.23
CA GLU A 164 -2.34 1.86 -16.96
C GLU A 164 -2.27 0.50 -16.27
N ARG A 165 -1.16 0.27 -15.55
CA ARG A 165 -1.04 -0.91 -14.69
C ARG A 165 -1.93 -0.75 -13.47
N GLU A 166 -2.74 -1.77 -13.20
CA GLU A 166 -3.57 -1.85 -12.00
C GLU A 166 -3.07 -2.95 -11.07
N GLY A 167 -3.35 -2.83 -9.78
CA GLY A 167 -2.86 -3.81 -8.81
C GLY A 167 -2.70 -3.27 -7.40
N CYS A 168 -1.78 -3.91 -6.69
CA CYS A 168 -1.49 -3.63 -5.29
C CYS A 168 -0.01 -3.85 -4.98
N CYS A 169 0.59 -2.92 -4.24
CA CYS A 169 1.92 -3.08 -3.65
C CYS A 169 1.82 -2.79 -2.15
N CYS A 170 2.52 -3.54 -1.30
CA CYS A 170 2.53 -3.28 0.14
C CYS A 170 3.80 -3.78 0.83
N VAL A 171 4.14 -3.13 1.94
CA VAL A 171 5.25 -3.50 2.82
C VAL A 171 4.77 -3.69 4.25
N TYR A 172 5.44 -4.61 4.95
CA TYR A 172 5.34 -4.76 6.40
C TYR A 172 6.53 -4.10 7.08
N LEU A 173 6.24 -3.17 7.99
CA LEU A 173 7.21 -2.42 8.79
C LEU A 173 7.18 -2.88 10.25
N SER A 174 8.34 -2.94 10.88
CA SER A 174 8.49 -3.34 12.28
C SER A 174 9.55 -2.49 12.98
N SER A 175 9.39 -2.26 14.29
CA SER A 175 10.44 -1.69 15.14
C SER A 175 11.51 -2.70 15.53
N GLU A 176 11.23 -3.98 15.32
CA GLU A 176 12.14 -5.09 15.59
C GLU A 176 12.66 -5.67 14.28
N SER A 177 13.98 -5.86 14.21
CA SER A 177 14.65 -6.59 13.14
C SER A 177 14.67 -8.10 13.42
N SER A 178 14.69 -8.94 12.39
CA SER A 178 14.91 -10.40 12.52
C SER A 178 16.21 -10.84 11.90
N THR A 179 16.78 -10.01 11.04
CA THR A 179 18.09 -10.23 10.45
C THR A 179 18.79 -8.88 10.32
N ASP A 180 20.12 -8.90 10.48
CA ASP A 180 20.94 -7.68 10.40
C ASP A 180 20.89 -7.00 9.01
N ASP A 181 20.32 -7.69 8.02
CA ASP A 181 20.31 -7.32 6.62
C ASP A 181 19.00 -6.65 6.15
N GLU A 182 17.99 -6.53 7.02
CA GLU A 182 16.68 -5.94 6.67
C GLU A 182 16.82 -4.46 6.26
N PRO A 183 16.16 -4.02 5.17
CA PRO A 183 16.17 -2.62 4.79
C PRO A 183 15.62 -1.72 5.90
N GLN A 184 16.27 -0.58 6.13
CA GLN A 184 15.88 0.38 7.16
C GLN A 184 15.30 1.65 6.54
N ILE A 185 14.29 2.23 7.20
CA ILE A 185 13.72 3.54 6.87
C ILE A 185 14.19 4.58 7.89
N ILE A 186 14.82 5.63 7.40
CA ILE A 186 15.30 6.78 8.18
C ILE A 186 14.53 8.01 7.72
N ILE A 187 13.78 8.63 8.62
CA ILE A 187 13.05 9.87 8.34
C ILE A 187 13.96 11.05 8.64
N ARG A 188 14.25 11.89 7.65
CA ARG A 188 15.13 13.07 7.75
C ARG A 188 14.45 14.33 7.24
N HIS A 189 15.03 15.47 7.60
CA HIS A 189 14.72 16.72 6.91
C HIS A 189 15.49 16.83 5.59
N ALA A 190 14.85 17.43 4.58
CA ALA A 190 15.48 17.68 3.28
C ALA A 190 16.63 18.70 3.43
N GLU A 191 17.82 18.32 2.99
CA GLU A 191 18.95 19.24 2.84
C GLU A 191 18.91 19.88 1.44
N GLN A 192 19.34 21.14 1.33
CA GLN A 192 19.38 21.81 0.02
C GLN A 192 20.34 21.08 -0.93
N GLY A 193 19.86 20.73 -2.12
CA GLY A 193 20.67 20.13 -3.19
C GLY A 193 20.76 18.59 -3.19
N THR A 194 20.12 17.88 -2.25
CA THR A 194 20.06 16.42 -2.31
C THR A 194 18.99 15.95 -3.30
N ALA A 195 19.39 15.21 -4.33
CA ALA A 195 18.46 14.63 -5.29
C ALA A 195 17.58 13.55 -4.62
N ALA A 196 16.26 13.70 -4.76
CA ALA A 196 15.30 12.66 -4.45
C ALA A 196 15.10 11.75 -5.67
N TRP A 197 14.94 10.46 -5.41
CA TRP A 197 14.49 9.49 -6.39
C TRP A 197 13.14 9.90 -6.97
N ARG A 198 12.99 9.72 -8.28
CA ARG A 198 11.77 9.99 -9.02
C ARG A 198 11.48 8.78 -9.90
N PRO A 199 10.21 8.35 -10.00
CA PRO A 199 9.85 7.27 -10.91
C PRO A 199 10.11 7.69 -12.36
N ALA A 200 10.56 6.73 -13.18
CA ALA A 200 10.68 6.92 -14.62
C ALA A 200 9.33 6.79 -15.34
N CYS A 201 8.38 6.07 -14.73
CA CYS A 201 7.07 5.77 -15.28
C CYS A 201 5.99 6.80 -14.91
N SER A 202 4.87 6.81 -15.65
CA SER A 202 3.75 7.74 -15.50
C SER A 202 2.51 7.19 -14.77
N GLY A 203 2.53 5.93 -14.31
CA GLY A 203 1.44 5.31 -13.54
C GLY A 203 1.80 5.06 -12.08
N LEU A 204 0.83 5.17 -11.15
CA LEU A 204 1.07 4.97 -9.71
C LEU A 204 1.64 3.58 -9.42
N MET A 205 1.07 2.52 -10.02
CA MET A 205 1.56 1.16 -9.76
C MET A 205 2.94 0.92 -10.34
N ASP A 206 3.26 1.51 -11.49
CA ASP A 206 4.59 1.40 -12.08
C ASP A 206 5.62 2.14 -11.23
N ALA A 207 5.31 3.36 -10.79
CA ALA A 207 6.16 4.15 -9.90
C ALA A 207 6.44 3.41 -8.58
N VAL A 208 5.40 2.87 -7.95
CA VAL A 208 5.57 2.11 -6.71
C VAL A 208 6.34 0.82 -6.99
N SER A 209 6.01 0.06 -8.04
CA SER A 209 6.73 -1.18 -8.38
C SER A 209 8.22 -0.95 -8.64
N GLU A 210 8.57 0.08 -9.42
CA GLU A 210 9.95 0.49 -9.71
C GLU A 210 10.71 0.79 -8.41
N TRP A 211 10.04 1.43 -7.44
CA TRP A 211 10.63 1.66 -6.13
C TRP A 211 10.89 0.36 -5.34
N PHE A 212 9.99 -0.63 -5.39
CA PHE A 212 10.23 -1.95 -4.79
C PHE A 212 11.42 -2.66 -5.47
N ASP A 213 11.56 -2.55 -6.79
CA ASP A 213 12.68 -3.12 -7.54
C ASP A 213 14.02 -2.51 -7.08
N CYS A 214 14.07 -1.18 -6.91
CA CYS A 214 15.25 -0.52 -6.34
C CYS A 214 15.57 -1.01 -4.93
N LEU A 215 14.57 -1.30 -4.09
CA LEU A 215 14.79 -1.82 -2.72
C LEU A 215 15.29 -3.28 -2.69
N ALA A 216 15.00 -4.06 -3.72
CA ALA A 216 15.51 -5.43 -3.84
C ALA A 216 17.03 -5.46 -4.08
N GLU A 217 17.61 -4.37 -4.61
CA GLU A 217 19.05 -4.24 -4.80
C GLU A 217 19.81 -4.18 -3.47
N LYS A 218 20.91 -4.93 -3.39
CA LYS A 218 21.79 -4.96 -2.20
C LYS A 218 22.61 -3.68 -2.09
N ASN A 219 22.86 -3.24 -0.87
CA ASN A 219 23.63 -2.02 -0.57
C ASN A 219 23.09 -0.76 -1.26
N ASN A 220 21.79 -0.73 -1.57
CA ASN A 220 21.17 0.41 -2.21
C ASN A 220 20.72 1.45 -1.18
N ARG A 221 20.78 2.73 -1.57
CA ARG A 221 20.30 3.85 -0.77
C ARG A 221 19.38 4.73 -1.62
N ILE A 222 18.12 4.82 -1.21
CA ILE A 222 17.09 5.53 -1.96
C ILE A 222 16.55 6.66 -1.09
N ARG A 223 16.32 7.83 -1.69
CA ARG A 223 15.71 8.97 -1.00
C ARG A 223 14.40 9.34 -1.69
N ILE A 224 13.30 9.41 -0.94
CA ILE A 224 12.00 9.81 -1.46
C ILE A 224 11.58 11.10 -0.78
N ALA A 225 11.30 12.13 -1.56
CA ALA A 225 10.66 13.34 -1.07
C ALA A 225 9.18 13.03 -0.77
N VAL A 226 8.70 13.34 0.43
CA VAL A 226 7.33 12.98 0.87
C VAL A 226 6.49 14.21 1.25
N GLY A 227 6.84 15.36 0.67
CA GLY A 227 6.19 16.65 0.88
C GLY A 227 6.85 17.49 1.98
N GLY A 228 6.81 18.82 1.79
CA GLY A 228 7.50 19.76 2.67
C GLY A 228 9.02 19.55 2.65
N ASN A 229 9.66 19.75 3.82
CA ASN A 229 11.10 19.53 4.01
C ASN A 229 11.37 18.14 4.62
N ILE A 230 10.61 17.09 4.24
CA ILE A 230 10.78 15.74 4.79
C ILE A 230 11.21 14.78 3.67
N VAL A 231 12.21 13.97 3.97
CA VAL A 231 12.74 12.92 3.09
C VAL A 231 12.73 11.58 3.84
N LEU A 232 12.22 10.55 3.18
CA LEU A 232 12.45 9.17 3.59
C LEU A 232 13.74 8.68 2.95
N GLU A 233 14.72 8.33 3.76
CA GLU A 233 15.93 7.67 3.32
C GLU A 233 15.84 6.19 3.65
N LEU A 234 15.96 5.36 2.62
CA LEU A 234 15.95 3.91 2.75
C LEU A 234 17.35 3.38 2.51
N GLN A 235 17.79 2.47 3.37
CA GLN A 235 19.08 1.80 3.26
C GLN A 235 18.87 0.29 3.27
N SER A 236 19.19 -0.36 2.15
CA SER A 236 19.14 -1.82 1.98
C SER A 236 20.52 -2.41 2.24
N PHE A 237 20.61 -3.45 3.07
CA PHE A 237 21.87 -4.13 3.37
C PHE A 237 21.94 -5.48 2.64
N GLY A 238 20.93 -6.36 2.80
CA GLY A 238 20.86 -7.66 2.11
C GLY A 238 19.81 -7.79 1.01
N GLY A 239 19.05 -6.71 0.72
CA GLY A 239 17.93 -6.71 -0.23
C GLY A 239 16.59 -7.00 0.43
N LEU A 240 15.52 -6.41 -0.09
CA LEU A 240 14.16 -6.62 0.40
C LEU A 240 13.63 -8.03 0.11
N LYS A 241 13.08 -8.70 1.14
CA LYS A 241 12.35 -9.96 0.97
C LYS A 241 10.98 -9.72 0.34
N LEU A 242 10.94 -9.77 -0.99
CA LEU A 242 9.70 -9.77 -1.76
C LEU A 242 9.03 -11.15 -1.65
N LEU A 243 7.82 -11.21 -1.08
CA LEU A 243 6.94 -12.36 -1.25
C LEU A 243 6.57 -12.40 -2.72
N ALA A 244 6.80 -13.55 -3.35
CA ALA A 244 6.69 -13.74 -4.79
C ALA A 244 5.48 -13.02 -5.40
N SER A 245 5.67 -12.37 -6.55
CA SER A 245 4.57 -11.85 -7.36
C SER A 245 3.59 -13.00 -7.64
N THR A 246 2.37 -12.89 -7.13
CA THR A 246 1.35 -13.90 -7.40
C THR A 246 0.84 -13.69 -8.83
N GLU A 247 1.33 -14.49 -9.78
CA GLU A 247 0.78 -14.56 -11.12
C GLU A 247 -0.50 -15.43 -11.10
N LEU A 248 -1.66 -14.78 -11.21
CA LEU A 248 -2.97 -15.45 -11.34
C LEU A 248 -3.29 -15.97 -12.74
#